data_AF-A0A378J3T7-F1
#
_entry.id   AF-A0A378J3T7-F1
#
_cell.length_a   1.000
_cell.length_b   1.000
_cell.length_c   1.000
_cell.angle_alpha   90.00
_cell.angle_beta   90.00
_cell.angle_gamma   90.00
#
_symmetry.space_group_name_H-M   'P 1'
#
loop_
_entity.id
_entity.type
_entity.pdbx_description
1 polymer ?
#
loop_
_entity_poly.entity_id
_entity_poly.type
_entity_poly.pdbx_seq_one_letter_code
_entity_poly.pdbx_strand_id
1 'polypeptide(L)'
;MNQNNEPLQVLLKKLDSIVDEINQTLLSSKSIPSNRGELSFVLMKIKKYKELKREHSESSHHELEVDSLLDIFSETESLVKKISQEDNVSEYVDKGFFKRFLDISGEVKKLVA
;
A
#
# COMPACT_ATOMS: atom_id res chain seq x y z
N MET A 1 24.47 -19.14 -7.55
CA MET A 1 23.76 -18.71 -6.33
C MET A 1 24.16 -17.27 -6.05
N ASN A 2 23.34 -16.29 -6.45
CA ASN A 2 23.68 -14.88 -6.31
C ASN A 2 23.41 -14.42 -4.87
N GLN A 3 24.47 -14.27 -4.08
CA GLN A 3 24.43 -13.75 -2.70
C GLN A 3 24.24 -12.22 -2.61
N ASN A 4 23.77 -11.53 -3.67
CA ASN A 4 23.77 -10.06 -3.74
C ASN A 4 22.40 -9.38 -3.52
N ASN A 5 21.33 -10.12 -3.18
CA ASN A 5 19.97 -9.56 -3.03
C ASN A 5 19.49 -9.40 -1.58
N GLU A 6 20.35 -9.64 -0.58
CA GLU A 6 19.96 -9.54 0.84
C GLU A 6 19.39 -8.16 1.23
N PRO A 7 19.99 -7.02 0.81
CA PRO A 7 19.44 -5.70 1.10
C PRO A 7 18.06 -5.47 0.48
N LEU A 8 17.85 -5.93 -0.76
CA LEU A 8 16.57 -5.84 -1.46
C LEU A 8 15.51 -6.67 -0.74
N GLN A 9 15.83 -7.89 -0.32
CA GLN A 9 14.90 -8.75 0.41
C GLN A 9 14.51 -8.15 1.77
N VAL A 10 15.46 -7.54 2.48
CA VAL A 10 15.18 -6.82 3.73
C VAL A 10 14.26 -5.63 3.47
N LEU A 11 14.50 -4.86 2.41
CA LEU A 11 13.64 -3.73 2.04
C LEU A 11 12.23 -4.20 1.68
N LEU A 12 12.09 -5.23 0.85
CA LEU A 12 10.79 -5.80 0.47
C LEU A 12 10.00 -6.27 1.71
N LYS A 13 10.67 -6.92 2.67
CA LYS A 13 10.04 -7.32 3.94
C LYS A 13 9.52 -6.15 4.77
N LYS A 14 10.23 -5.01 4.76
CA LYS A 14 9.76 -3.80 5.46
C LYS A 14 8.58 -3.15 4.72
N LEU A 15 8.61 -3.16 3.39
CA LEU A 15 7.52 -2.65 2.56
C LEU A 15 6.25 -3.51 2.69
N ASP A 16 6.36 -4.81 2.96
CA ASP A 16 5.20 -5.67 3.27
C ASP A 16 4.39 -5.13 4.45
N SER A 17 5.07 -4.77 5.54
CA SER A 17 4.41 -4.24 6.74
C SER A 17 3.68 -2.95 6.41
N ILE A 18 4.26 -2.09 5.58
CA ILE A 18 3.61 -0.87 5.09
C ILE A 18 2.38 -1.20 4.24
N VAL A 19 2.47 -2.17 3.34
CA VAL A 19 1.30 -2.62 2.53
C VAL A 19 0.18 -3.15 3.43
N ASP A 20 0.51 -3.84 4.52
CA ASP A 20 -0.46 -4.28 5.52
C ASP A 20 -1.14 -3.09 6.22
N GLU A 21 -0.40 -2.05 6.57
CA GLU A 21 -0.96 -0.83 7.17
C GLU A 21 -1.86 -0.06 6.20
N ILE A 22 -1.47 0.04 4.93
CA ILE A 22 -2.32 0.57 3.86
C ILE A 22 -3.61 -0.25 3.82
N ASN A 23 -3.51 -1.57 3.72
CA ASN A 23 -4.65 -2.47 3.66
C ASN A 23 -5.62 -2.26 4.85
N GLN A 24 -5.12 -2.21 6.07
CA GLN A 24 -5.95 -1.99 7.26
C GLN A 24 -6.61 -0.60 7.25
N THR A 25 -5.88 0.42 6.82
CA THR A 25 -6.41 1.78 6.69
C THR A 25 -7.55 1.83 5.68
N LEU A 26 -7.36 1.27 4.48
CA LEU A 26 -8.40 1.22 3.46
C LEU A 26 -9.62 0.40 3.89
N LEU A 27 -9.41 -0.75 4.55
CA LEU A 27 -10.51 -1.57 5.09
C LEU A 27 -11.35 -0.81 6.12
N SER A 28 -10.71 -0.03 7.00
CA SER A 28 -11.42 0.75 8.02
C SER A 28 -12.30 1.88 7.43
N SER A 29 -11.94 2.36 6.23
CA SER A 29 -12.69 3.37 5.49
C SER A 29 -13.64 2.82 4.45
N LYS A 30 -13.65 1.50 4.19
CA LYS A 30 -14.50 0.86 3.16
C LYS A 30 -16.01 1.05 3.37
N SER A 31 -16.44 1.32 4.61
CA SER A 31 -17.86 1.57 4.89
C SER A 31 -18.32 2.94 4.37
N ILE A 32 -17.41 3.89 4.16
CA ILE A 32 -17.70 5.20 3.57
C ILE A 32 -18.22 4.96 2.14
N PRO A 33 -19.40 5.47 1.76
CA PRO A 33 -19.95 5.24 0.43
C PRO A 33 -19.15 5.93 -0.69
N SER A 34 -18.64 7.13 -0.43
CA SER A 34 -17.76 7.82 -1.37
C SER A 34 -16.47 7.03 -1.58
N ASN A 35 -15.94 7.09 -2.80
CA ASN A 35 -14.71 6.39 -3.24
C ASN A 35 -14.62 4.89 -2.91
N ARG A 36 -15.74 4.21 -2.64
CA ARG A 36 -15.74 2.77 -2.32
C ARG A 36 -15.17 1.93 -3.45
N GLY A 37 -15.40 2.35 -4.70
CA GLY A 37 -14.86 1.69 -5.88
C GLY A 37 -13.34 1.74 -5.92
N GLU A 38 -12.78 2.93 -5.71
CA GLU A 38 -11.35 3.21 -5.71
C GLU A 38 -10.65 2.57 -4.51
N LEU A 39 -11.26 2.63 -3.32
CA LEU A 39 -10.81 1.87 -2.15
C LEU A 39 -10.73 0.37 -2.45
N SER A 40 -11.76 -0.18 -3.10
CA SER A 40 -11.81 -1.61 -3.46
C SER A 40 -10.79 -1.97 -4.53
N PHE A 41 -10.48 -1.04 -5.44
CA PHE A 41 -9.49 -1.23 -6.48
C PHE A 41 -8.08 -1.37 -5.91
N VAL A 42 -7.68 -0.47 -4.98
CA VAL A 42 -6.38 -0.58 -4.31
C VAL A 42 -6.30 -1.84 -3.45
N LEU A 43 -7.37 -2.17 -2.70
CA LEU A 43 -7.47 -3.43 -1.94
C LEU A 43 -7.31 -4.67 -2.83
N MET A 44 -7.85 -4.66 -4.05
CA MET A 44 -7.67 -5.74 -5.02
C MET A 44 -6.19 -5.87 -5.45
N LYS A 45 -5.48 -4.75 -5.69
CA LYS A 45 -4.05 -4.78 -6.02
C LYS A 45 -3.21 -5.35 -4.87
N ILE A 46 -3.49 -4.94 -3.63
CA ILE A 46 -2.86 -5.49 -2.42
C ILE A 46 -3.09 -7.00 -2.33
N LYS A 47 -4.32 -7.47 -2.59
CA LYS A 47 -4.62 -8.91 -2.57
C LYS A 47 -3.77 -9.65 -3.61
N LYS A 48 -3.70 -9.15 -4.85
CA LYS A 48 -2.87 -9.74 -5.91
C LYS A 48 -1.39 -9.79 -5.55
N TYR A 49 -0.85 -8.72 -4.95
CA TYR A 49 0.52 -8.69 -4.45
C TYR A 49 0.77 -9.78 -3.38
N LYS A 50 -0.13 -9.93 -2.41
CA LYS A 50 -0.01 -10.99 -1.39
C LYS A 50 -0.10 -12.40 -1.98
N GLU A 51 -0.94 -12.59 -2.99
CA GLU A 51 -1.03 -13.86 -3.72
C GLU A 51 0.27 -14.17 -4.48
N LEU A 52 0.81 -13.18 -5.21
CA LEU A 52 2.11 -13.26 -5.89
C LEU A 52 3.21 -13.72 -4.92
N LYS A 53 3.30 -13.10 -3.74
CA LYS A 53 4.31 -13.46 -2.74
C LYS A 53 4.17 -14.87 -2.18
N ARG A 54 2.93 -15.32 -1.97
CA ARG A 54 2.67 -16.69 -1.49
C ARG A 54 3.09 -17.72 -2.53
N GLU A 55 2.77 -17.47 -3.80
CA GLU A 55 3.05 -18.39 -4.91
C GLU A 55 4.54 -18.43 -5.28
N HIS A 56 5.27 -17.34 -5.04
CA HIS A 56 6.66 -17.18 -5.47
C HIS A 56 7.68 -17.08 -4.34
N SER A 57 7.34 -17.55 -3.13
CA SER A 57 8.17 -17.46 -1.93
C SER A 57 9.61 -18.02 -2.06
N GLU A 58 9.89 -18.84 -3.07
CA GLU A 58 11.20 -19.46 -3.34
C GLU A 58 11.90 -18.95 -4.61
N SER A 59 11.28 -18.05 -5.39
CA SER A 59 11.76 -17.67 -6.73
C SER A 59 12.09 -16.19 -6.86
N SER A 60 13.08 -15.89 -7.71
CA SER A 60 13.70 -14.57 -7.94
C SER A 60 12.82 -13.51 -8.63
N HIS A 61 11.51 -13.52 -8.44
CA HIS A 61 10.57 -12.59 -9.08
C HIS A 61 10.50 -11.22 -8.39
N HIS A 62 11.63 -10.74 -7.86
CA HIS A 62 11.68 -9.48 -7.14
C HIS A 62 11.30 -8.28 -8.01
N GLU A 63 11.51 -8.34 -9.33
CA GLU A 63 11.04 -7.31 -10.26
C GLU A 63 9.51 -7.19 -10.24
N LEU A 64 8.78 -8.31 -10.32
CA LEU A 64 7.32 -8.30 -10.26
C LEU A 64 6.79 -7.84 -8.89
N GLU A 65 7.49 -8.20 -7.81
CA GLU A 65 7.17 -7.70 -6.46
C GLU A 65 7.33 -6.18 -6.38
N VAL A 66 8.44 -5.65 -6.91
CA VAL A 66 8.73 -4.21 -6.95
C VAL A 66 7.70 -3.48 -7.80
N ASP A 67 7.39 -3.97 -9.00
CA ASP A 67 6.38 -3.37 -9.88
C ASP A 67 5.00 -3.34 -9.22
N SER A 68 4.62 -4.44 -8.55
CA SER A 68 3.35 -4.52 -7.81
C SER A 68 3.31 -3.52 -6.64
N LEU A 69 4.42 -3.35 -5.93
CA LEU A 69 4.54 -2.38 -4.84
C LEU A 69 4.44 -0.93 -5.34
N LEU A 70 5.13 -0.60 -6.43
CA LEU A 70 5.06 0.72 -7.06
C LEU A 70 3.64 1.05 -7.51
N ASP A 71 2.97 0.08 -8.12
CA ASP A 71 1.57 0.20 -8.53
C ASP A 71 0.65 0.45 -7.32
N ILE A 72 0.82 -0.31 -6.22
CA ILE A 72 0.05 -0.10 -4.98
C ILE A 72 0.29 1.31 -4.42
N PHE A 73 1.54 1.76 -4.33
CA PHE A 73 1.84 3.08 -3.76
C PHE A 73 1.30 4.22 -4.62
N SER A 74 1.49 4.15 -5.94
CA SER A 74 0.99 5.17 -6.88
C SER A 74 -0.54 5.29 -6.81
N GLU A 75 -1.24 4.17 -6.81
CA GLU A 75 -2.71 4.16 -6.76
C GLU A 75 -3.24 4.60 -5.39
N THR A 76 -2.52 4.26 -4.32
CA THR A 76 -2.82 4.74 -2.98
C THR A 76 -2.64 6.25 -2.87
N GLU A 77 -1.54 6.81 -3.40
CA GLU A 77 -1.29 8.25 -3.42
C GLU A 77 -2.38 8.99 -4.22
N SER A 78 -2.71 8.48 -5.41
CA SER A 78 -3.79 9.01 -6.25
C SER A 78 -5.13 9.02 -5.51
N LEU A 79 -5.47 7.92 -4.84
CA LEU A 79 -6.67 7.80 -4.01
C LEU A 79 -6.70 8.82 -2.86
N VAL A 80 -5.62 8.92 -2.08
CA VAL A 80 -5.53 9.86 -0.96
C VAL A 80 -5.70 11.29 -1.44
N LYS A 81 -5.05 11.64 -2.56
CA LYS A 81 -5.18 12.96 -3.18
C LYS A 81 -6.62 13.22 -3.64
N LYS A 82 -7.25 12.26 -4.32
CA LYS A 82 -8.64 12.36 -4.76
C LYS A 82 -9.57 12.63 -3.58
N ILE A 83 -9.51 11.81 -2.52
CA ILE A 83 -10.34 11.98 -1.33
C ILE A 83 -10.11 13.35 -0.68
N SER A 84 -8.87 13.85 -0.65
CA SER A 84 -8.55 15.16 -0.07
C SER A 84 -9.16 16.36 -0.81
N GLN A 85 -9.62 16.15 -2.05
CA GLN A 85 -10.18 17.18 -2.92
C GLN A 85 -11.71 17.11 -3.02
N GLU A 86 -12.35 16.12 -2.38
CA GLU A 86 -13.80 15.92 -2.44
C GLU A 86 -14.55 16.56 -1.26
N ASP A 87 -15.82 16.90 -1.49
CA ASP A 87 -16.71 17.52 -0.49
C ASP A 87 -17.00 16.61 0.72
N ASN A 88 -16.82 15.29 0.57
CA ASN A 88 -17.07 14.28 1.60
C ASN A 88 -15.82 13.94 2.45
N VAL A 89 -14.76 14.75 2.36
CA VAL A 89 -13.48 14.54 3.06
C VAL A 89 -13.62 14.39 4.57
N SER A 90 -14.64 15.02 5.18
CA SER A 90 -14.90 14.97 6.62
C SER A 90 -15.13 13.54 7.14
N GLU A 91 -15.83 12.69 6.37
CA GLU A 91 -16.07 11.29 6.73
C GLU A 91 -14.76 10.50 6.89
N TYR A 92 -13.73 10.87 6.13
CA TYR A 92 -12.40 10.25 6.19
C TYR A 92 -11.55 10.83 7.32
N VAL A 93 -11.68 12.14 7.59
CA VAL A 93 -11.00 12.80 8.71
C VAL A 93 -11.44 12.20 10.04
N ASP A 94 -12.73 12.00 10.24
CA ASP A 94 -13.30 11.45 11.48
C ASP A 94 -12.81 10.02 11.77
N LYS A 95 -12.49 9.27 10.72
CA LYS A 95 -11.91 7.92 10.83
C LYS A 95 -10.39 7.91 10.96
N GLY A 96 -9.74 9.06 10.98
CA GLY A 96 -8.29 9.20 11.06
C GLY A 96 -7.56 8.71 9.81
N PHE A 97 -8.23 8.66 8.66
CA PHE A 97 -7.67 8.15 7.40
C PHE A 97 -6.37 8.87 7.00
N PHE A 98 -6.42 10.21 6.95
CA PHE A 98 -5.27 11.02 6.57
C PHE A 98 -4.12 10.96 7.57
N LYS A 99 -4.42 10.85 8.86
CA LYS A 99 -3.41 10.68 9.90
C LYS A 99 -2.61 9.40 9.67
N ARG A 100 -3.31 8.28 9.43
CA ARG A 100 -2.64 6.99 9.13
C ARG A 100 -1.79 7.06 7.87
N PHE A 101 -2.27 7.74 6.81
CA PHE A 101 -1.48 7.91 5.60
C PHE A 101 -0.28 8.85 5.75
N LEU A 102 -0.36 9.85 6.63
CA LEU A 102 0.80 10.65 7.02
C LEU A 102 1.84 9.81 7.76
N ASP A 103 1.39 8.95 8.69
CA ASP A 103 2.26 8.04 9.43
C ASP A 103 2.97 7.07 8.46
N ILE A 104 2.20 6.39 7.59
CA ILE A 104 2.71 5.50 6.53
C ILE A 104 3.72 6.23 5.62
N SER A 105 3.40 7.45 5.16
CA SER A 105 4.33 8.23 4.33
C SER A 105 5.64 8.53 5.06
N GLY A 106 5.57 8.80 6.37
CA GLY A 106 6.74 8.97 7.23
C GLY A 106 7.59 7.70 7.32
N GLU A 107 6.97 6.53 7.41
CA GLU A 107 7.69 5.25 7.43
C GLU A 107 8.36 4.93 6.10
N VAL A 108 7.65 5.09 4.97
CA VAL A 108 8.23 4.92 3.64
C VAL A 108 9.45 5.82 3.47
N LYS A 109 9.37 7.09 3.87
CA LYS A 109 10.50 8.04 3.79
C LYS A 109 11.72 7.57 4.58
N LYS A 110 11.54 6.96 5.76
CA LYS A 110 12.66 6.42 6.56
C LYS A 110 13.32 5.19 5.92
N LEU A 111 12.64 4.50 5.01
CA LEU A 111 13.18 3.33 4.32
C LEU A 111 14.01 3.68 3.08
N VAL A 112 13.77 4.85 2.49
CA VAL A 112 14.39 5.29 1.22
C VAL A 112 15.38 6.45 1.37
N ALA A 113 15.49 7.02 2.58
CA ALA A 113 16.45 8.07 2.94
C ALA A 113 17.75 7.49 3.49
#